data_AF-A0A353FMN2-F1
#
_entry.id   AF-A0A353FMN2-F1
#
_cell.length_a   1.000
_cell.length_b   1.000
_cell.length_c   1.000
_cell.angle_alpha   90.00
_cell.angle_beta   90.00
_cell.angle_gamma   90.00
#
_symmetry.space_group_name_H-M   'P 1'
#
loop_
_entity.id
_entity.type
_entity.pdbx_description
1 polymer ?
#
loop_
_entity_poly.entity_id
_entity_poly.type
_entity_poly.pdbx_seq_one_letter_code
_entity_poly.pdbx_strand_id
1 'polypeptide(L)' 'KGKQGRFRLNLLGKRVDYSARSVIVVGPELKLHQCGLPKVIALELFQPFIIRRL' A
#
# COMPACT_ATOMS: atom_id res chain seq x y z
N LYS A 1 29.40 11.11 7.02
CA LYS A 1 28.01 11.44 7.43
C LYS A 1 27.15 10.18 7.30
N GLY A 2 26.84 9.54 8.42
CA GLY A 2 26.42 8.14 8.49
C GLY A 2 25.00 7.81 8.00
N LYS A 3 24.51 6.63 8.38
CA LYS A 3 23.21 6.06 8.00
C LYS A 3 22.00 6.97 8.31
N GLN A 4 22.13 7.86 9.30
CA GLN A 4 21.10 8.81 9.73
C GLN A 4 21.25 10.23 9.13
N GLY A 5 22.08 10.43 8.10
CA GLY A 5 22.15 11.75 7.44
C GLY A 5 20.88 12.09 6.65
N ARG A 6 20.56 13.38 6.49
CA ARG A 6 19.40 13.87 5.69
C ARG A 6 19.27 13.21 4.32
N PHE A 7 20.40 12.92 3.67
CA PHE A 7 20.43 12.29 2.36
C PHE A 7 19.79 10.88 2.39
N ARG A 8 20.18 10.03 3.34
CA ARG A 8 19.68 8.65 3.44
C ARG A 8 18.35 8.53 4.16
N LEU A 9 18.02 9.45 5.06
CA LEU A 9 16.75 9.41 5.81
C LEU A 9 15.58 10.05 5.05
N ASN A 10 15.82 11.14 4.33
CA ASN A 10 14.72 11.99 3.84
C ASN A 10 14.71 12.18 2.32
N LEU A 11 15.86 12.01 1.64
CA LEU A 11 15.97 12.26 0.20
C LEU A 11 15.88 10.97 -0.64
N LEU A 12 16.32 9.82 -0.11
CA LEU A 12 16.29 8.53 -0.84
C LEU A 12 15.04 7.68 -0.58
N GLY A 13 14.25 7.99 0.45
CA GLY A 13 13.03 7.27 0.75
C GLY A 13 12.18 8.06 1.74
N LYS A 14 10.86 8.07 1.52
CA LYS A 14 9.89 8.72 2.41
C LYS A 14 8.75 7.76 2.70
N ARG A 15 8.12 7.92 3.86
CA ARG A 15 6.83 7.30 4.13
C ARG A 15 5.79 8.00 3.25
N VAL A 16 4.90 7.20 2.68
CA VAL A 16 3.90 7.66 1.70
C VAL A 16 2.51 7.28 2.16
N ASP A 17 1.56 8.17 1.90
CA ASP A 17 0.14 7.92 2.12
C ASP A 17 -0.42 6.93 1.07
N TYR A 18 -1.65 6.47 1.25
CA TYR A 18 -2.28 5.44 0.40
C TYR A 18 -1.44 4.16 0.28
N SER A 19 -0.82 3.75 1.38
CA SER A 19 -0.03 2.52 1.45
C SER A 19 -0.47 1.63 2.62
N ALA A 20 -0.40 0.31 2.42
CA ALA A 20 -0.79 -0.69 3.41
C ALA A 20 0.15 -1.91 3.35
N ARG A 21 0.16 -2.71 4.41
CA ARG A 21 0.92 -3.96 4.50
C ARG A 21 0.06 -5.07 5.10
N SER A 22 0.13 -6.27 4.52
CA SER A 22 -0.56 -7.46 5.00
C SER A 22 0.29 -8.71 4.76
N VAL A 23 -0.10 -9.82 5.40
CA VAL A 23 0.44 -11.15 5.12
C VAL A 23 -0.13 -11.67 3.80
N ILE A 24 0.70 -12.37 3.01
CA ILE A 24 0.31 -13.01 1.76
C ILE A 24 -0.13 -14.45 2.00
N VAL A 25 -1.12 -14.91 1.25
CA VAL A 25 -1.64 -16.29 1.28
C VAL A 25 -1.82 -16.77 -0.15
N VAL A 26 -1.69 -18.09 -0.37
CA VAL A 26 -1.88 -18.71 -1.69
C VAL A 26 -3.36 -18.69 -2.08
N GLY A 27 -3.68 -18.23 -3.29
CA GLY A 27 -5.01 -18.27 -3.90
C GLY A 27 -4.98 -19.01 -5.24
N PRO A 28 -5.20 -20.34 -5.26
CA PRO A 28 -4.96 -21.18 -6.44
C PRO A 28 -5.93 -20.92 -7.61
N GLU A 29 -7.10 -20.34 -7.34
CA GLU A 29 -8.12 -19.98 -8.33
C GLU A 29 -7.85 -18.65 -9.05
N LEU A 30 -6.84 -17.88 -8.65
CA LEU A 30 -6.54 -16.57 -9.24
C LEU A 30 -5.82 -16.68 -10.59
N LYS A 31 -6.20 -15.81 -11.53
CA LYS A 31 -5.46 -15.64 -12.79
C LYS A 31 -4.17 -14.86 -12.54
N LEU A 32 -3.24 -14.96 -13.50
CA LEU A 32 -1.91 -14.31 -13.44
C LEU A 32 -1.94 -12.80 -13.11
N HIS A 33 -2.97 -12.08 -13.55
CA HIS A 33 -3.11 -10.62 -13.38
C HIS A 33 -4.01 -10.23 -12.20
N GLN A 34 -4.38 -11.18 -11.34
CA GLN A 34 -5.30 -10.95 -10.23
C GLN A 34 -4.57 -11.06 -8.88
N CYS A 35 -5.09 -10.36 -7.88
CA CYS A 35 -4.69 -10.51 -6.49
C CYS A 35 -5.92 -10.39 -5.57
N GLY A 36 -5.87 -11.05 -4.43
CA GLY A 36 -6.85 -10.87 -3.37
C GLY A 36 -6.50 -9.66 -2.52
N LEU A 37 -7.43 -8.73 -2.35
CA LEU A 37 -7.26 -7.58 -1.47
C LEU A 37 -8.30 -7.61 -0.34
N PRO A 38 -7.90 -7.57 0.95
CA PRO A 38 -8.84 -7.53 2.06
C PRO A 38 -9.75 -6.30 1.98
N LYS A 39 -11.06 -6.49 2.21
CA LYS A 39 -12.07 -5.42 2.10
C LYS A 39 -11.76 -4.20 2.95
N VAL A 40 -11.24 -4.40 4.17
CA VAL A 40 -10.89 -3.31 5.09
C VAL A 40 -9.76 -2.45 4.53
N ILE A 41 -8.74 -3.09 3.95
CA ILE A 41 -7.62 -2.37 3.31
C ILE A 41 -8.10 -1.65 2.05
N ALA A 42 -8.95 -2.29 1.25
CA ALA A 42 -9.53 -1.65 0.07
C ALA A 42 -10.32 -0.39 0.44
N LEU A 43 -11.13 -0.46 1.51
CA LEU A 43 -11.95 0.67 1.94
C LEU A 43 -11.09 1.88 2.32
N GLU A 44 -10.01 1.66 3.08
CA GLU A 44 -9.11 2.74 3.51
C GLU A 44 -8.33 3.33 2.33
N LEU A 45 -7.75 2.48 1.48
CA LEU A 45 -6.95 2.94 0.33
C LEU A 45 -7.77 3.70 -0.71
N PHE A 46 -9.05 3.35 -0.88
CA PHE A 46 -9.94 3.94 -1.88
C PHE A 46 -10.97 4.91 -1.29
N GLN A 47 -10.88 5.23 0.00
CA GLN A 47 -11.79 6.16 0.70
C GLN A 47 -12.10 7.46 -0.08
N PRO A 48 -11.13 8.21 -0.62
CA PRO A 48 -11.44 9.46 -1.35
C PRO A 48 -12.27 9.21 -2.62
N PHE A 49 -12.10 8.07 -3.28
CA PHE A 49 -12.87 7.72 -4.48
C PHE A 49 -14.28 7.26 -4.14
N ILE A 50 -14.45 6.54 -3.03
CA ILE A 50 -15.75 6.09 -2.54
C ILE A 50 -16.60 7.30 -2.13
N ILE A 51 -16.04 8.21 -1.32
CA ILE A 51 -16.74 9.41 -0.86
C ILE A 51 -17.20 10.27 -2.04
N ARG A 52 -16.38 10.41 -3.09
CA ARG A 52 -16.74 11.20 -4.28
C ARG A 52 -17.91 10.61 -5.08
N ARG A 53 -18.18 9.31 -4.96
CA ARG A 53 -19.22 8.61 -5.71
C ARG A 53 -20.57 8.60 -4.99
N LEU A 54 -20.57 8.90 -3.69
CA LEU A 54 -21.77 9.08 -2.87
C LEU A 54 -22.31 10.51 -3.05
#